data_AF-A0A527L0V0-F1
#
_entry.id   AF-A0A527L0V0-F1
#
_cell.length_a   1.000
_cell.length_b   1.000
_cell.length_c   1.000
_cell.angle_alpha   90.00
_cell.angle_beta   90.00
_cell.angle_gamma   90.00
#
_symmetry.space_group_name_H-M   'P 1'
#
loop_
_entity.id
_entity.type
_entity.pdbx_description
1 polymer ?
#
loop_
_entity_poly.entity_id
_entity_poly.type
_entity_poly.pdbx_seq_one_letter_code
_entity_poly.pdbx_strand_id
1 'polypeptide(L)' 'MKNRLSDLNNHLFAQLERLSDEDLTKEQIEQEATRGEAIVAVADQIIRNAALQIKAAELVAEYGSDPAPYLPQIEGKIS' A
#
# COMPACT_ATOMS: atom_id res chain seq x y z
N MET A 1 0.47 14.79 2.09
CA MET A 1 1.51 13.74 2.24
C MET A 1 1.46 12.85 1.02
N LYS A 2 2.62 12.51 0.44
CA LYS A 2 2.77 11.79 -0.85
C LYS A 2 2.62 10.26 -0.77
N ASN A 3 2.26 9.71 0.39
CA ASN A 3 2.29 8.25 0.63
C ASN A 3 0.98 7.81 1.30
N ARG A 4 -0.05 7.50 0.51
CA ARG A 4 -1.35 6.96 0.96
C ARG A 4 -1.49 5.48 0.60
N LEU A 5 -2.43 4.79 1.25
CA LEU A 5 -2.77 3.40 0.86
C LEU A 5 -3.36 3.33 -0.56
N SER A 6 -4.06 4.37 -1.00
CA SER A 6 -4.50 4.50 -2.40
C SER A 6 -3.33 4.53 -3.39
N ASP A 7 -2.21 5.18 -3.03
CA ASP A 7 -1.03 5.26 -3.90
C ASP A 7 -0.37 3.89 -4.02
N LEU A 8 -0.29 3.14 -2.91
CA LEU A 8 0.17 1.75 -2.93
C LEU A 8 -0.69 0.89 -3.87
N ASN A 9 -2.01 0.99 -3.77
CA ASN A 9 -2.93 0.24 -4.61
C ASN A 9 -2.73 0.56 -6.10
N ASN A 10 -2.57 1.85 -6.45
CA ASN A 10 -2.26 2.27 -7.82
C ASN A 10 -0.94 1.65 -8.33
N HIS A 11 0.10 1.60 -7.50
CA HIS A 11 1.38 0.98 -7.88
C HIS A 11 1.27 -0.52 -8.11
N LEU A 12 0.47 -1.23 -7.30
CA LEU A 12 0.20 -2.66 -7.45
C LEU A 12 -0.55 -2.94 -8.76
N PHE A 13 -1.59 -2.16 -9.07
CA PHE A 13 -2.31 -2.29 -10.34
C PHE A 13 -1.43 -1.96 -11.54
N ALA A 14 -0.62 -0.91 -11.46
CA ALA A 14 0.32 -0.60 -12.54
C ALA A 14 1.36 -1.71 -12.77
N GLN A 15 1.74 -2.46 -11.72
CA GLN A 15 2.61 -3.63 -11.87
C GLN A 15 1.88 -4.79 -12.54
N LEU A 16 0.61 -5.01 -12.18
CA LEU A 16 -0.23 -6.02 -12.83
C LEU A 16 -0.41 -5.72 -14.33
N GLU A 17 -0.65 -4.45 -14.68
CA GLU A 17 -0.75 -4.01 -16.08
C GLU A 17 0.56 -4.27 -16.84
N ARG A 18 1.71 -3.90 -16.27
CA ARG A 18 3.02 -4.19 -16.87
C ARG A 18 3.25 -5.68 -17.11
N LEU A 19 2.90 -6.53 -16.15
CA LEU A 19 3.03 -7.99 -16.29
C LEU A 19 2.05 -8.61 -17.30
N SER A 20 0.97 -7.91 -17.64
CA SER A 20 -0.05 -8.40 -18.57
C SER A 20 0.20 -7.98 -20.02
N ASP A 21 1.28 -7.23 -20.28
CA ASP A 21 1.67 -6.83 -21.63
C ASP A 21 2.09 -8.07 -22.45
N GLU A 22 1.35 -8.33 -23.53
CA GLU A 22 1.53 -9.51 -24.39
C GLU A 22 2.79 -9.41 -25.28
N ASP A 23 3.37 -8.22 -25.42
CA ASP A 23 4.55 -7.98 -26.25
C ASP A 23 5.88 -8.21 -25.50
N LEU A 24 5.83 -8.60 -24.22
CA LEU A 24 7.03 -8.82 -23.41
C LEU A 24 7.84 -10.03 -23.87
N THR A 25 9.16 -9.86 -23.94
CA THR A 25 10.09 -10.99 -24.06
C THR A 25 10.17 -11.76 -22.75
N LYS A 26 10.69 -12.99 -22.81
CA LYS A 26 10.92 -13.82 -21.63
C LYS A 26 11.79 -13.10 -20.58
N GLU A 27 12.86 -12.44 -21.00
CA GLU A 27 13.76 -11.71 -20.10
C GLU A 27 13.06 -10.51 -19.45
N GLN A 28 12.15 -9.84 -20.17
CA GLN A 28 11.35 -8.73 -19.61
C GLN A 28 10.31 -9.25 -18.60
N ILE A 29 9.69 -10.39 -18.87
CA ILE A 29 8.80 -11.06 -17.91
C ILE A 29 9.55 -11.39 -16.61
N GLU A 30 10.76 -11.95 -16.70
CA GLU A 30 11.59 -12.25 -15.53
C GLU A 30 11.96 -10.98 -14.73
N GLN A 31 12.26 -9.87 -15.42
CA GLN A 31 12.52 -8.58 -14.78
C GLN A 31 11.28 -8.01 -14.08
N GLU A 32 10.13 -8.02 -14.73
CA GLU A 32 8.88 -7.52 -14.14
C GLU A 32 8.36 -8.43 -13.03
N ALA A 33 8.62 -9.75 -13.08
CA ALA A 33 8.36 -10.65 -11.96
C ALA A 33 9.21 -10.28 -10.73
N THR A 34 10.52 -10.08 -10.93
CA THR A 34 11.44 -9.65 -9.86
C THR A 34 11.03 -8.28 -9.29
N ARG A 35 10.64 -7.34 -10.15
CA ARG A 35 10.11 -6.04 -9.74
C ARG A 35 8.82 -6.21 -8.93
N GLY A 36 7.93 -7.09 -9.37
CA GLY A 36 6.67 -7.41 -8.69
C GLY A 36 6.90 -7.93 -7.27
N GLU A 37 7.84 -8.86 -7.09
CA GLU A 37 8.22 -9.37 -5.78
C GLU A 37 8.73 -8.25 -4.85
N ALA A 38 9.58 -7.37 -5.36
CA ALA A 38 10.08 -6.23 -4.58
C ALA A 38 8.95 -5.26 -4.18
N ILE A 39 8.00 -5.00 -5.08
CA ILE A 39 6.83 -4.16 -4.78
C ILE A 39 5.96 -4.81 -3.70
N VAL A 40 5.70 -6.12 -3.78
CA VAL A 40 4.93 -6.86 -2.76
C VAL A 40 5.63 -6.80 -1.41
N ALA A 41 6.95 -6.97 -1.36
CA ALA A 41 7.71 -6.90 -0.11
C ALA A 41 7.59 -5.52 0.58
N VAL A 42 7.61 -4.44 -0.20
CA VAL A 42 7.40 -3.08 0.34
C VAL A 42 5.94 -2.84 0.72
N ALA A 43 4.99 -3.31 -0.10
CA ALA A 43 3.55 -3.24 0.16
C ALA A 43 3.20 -3.87 1.51
N ASP A 44 3.76 -5.03 1.79
CA ASP A 44 3.62 -5.76 3.04
C ASP A 44 4.04 -4.93 4.26
N GLN A 45 5.16 -4.20 4.18
CA GLN A 45 5.61 -3.34 5.27
C GLN A 45 4.68 -2.15 5.49
N ILE A 46 4.15 -1.57 4.41
CA ILE A 46 3.17 -0.47 4.47
C ILE A 46 1.88 -0.95 5.14
N ILE A 47 1.37 -2.12 4.75
CA ILE A 47 0.15 -2.70 5.33
C ILE A 47 0.35 -3.02 6.82
N ARG A 48 1.50 -3.60 7.20
CA ARG A 48 1.84 -3.85 8.61
C ARG A 48 1.86 -2.56 9.44
N ASN A 49 2.41 -1.48 8.88
CA ASN A 49 2.41 -0.18 9.54
C ASN A 49 0.99 0.39 9.70
N ALA A 50 0.16 0.32 8.66
CA ALA A 50 -1.24 0.74 8.73
C ALA A 50 -2.04 -0.07 9.77
N ALA A 51 -1.80 -1.38 9.86
CA ALA A 51 -2.42 -2.22 10.88
C ALA A 51 -1.98 -1.82 12.31
N LEU A 52 -0.71 -1.44 12.50
CA LEU A 52 -0.22 -0.93 13.77
C LEU A 52 -0.89 0.41 14.14
N GLN A 53 -1.07 1.30 13.15
CA GLN A 53 -1.78 2.56 13.31
C GLN A 53 -3.24 2.35 13.74
N ILE A 54 -3.94 1.40 13.12
CA ILE A 54 -5.32 1.03 13.51
C ILE A 54 -5.36 0.53 14.96
N LYS A 55 -4.44 -0.35 15.37
CA LYS A 55 -4.36 -0.81 16.76
C LYS A 55 -4.12 0.33 17.76
N ALA A 56 -3.29 1.31 17.39
CA ALA A 56 -3.07 2.49 18.22
C ALA A 56 -4.35 3.35 18.33
N ALA A 57 -5.07 3.55 17.21
CA ALA A 57 -6.36 4.22 17.20
C ALA A 57 -7.41 3.49 18.07
N GLU A 58 -7.50 2.16 17.98
CA GLU A 58 -8.40 1.35 18.81
C GLU A 58 -8.10 1.53 20.30
N LEU A 59 -6.82 1.46 20.70
CA LEU A 59 -6.41 1.67 22.08
C LEU A 59 -6.80 3.06 22.58
N VAL A 60 -6.52 4.11 21.80
CA VAL A 60 -6.83 5.50 22.15
C VAL A 60 -8.35 5.71 22.32
N ALA A 61 -9.15 5.11 21.42
CA ALA A 61 -10.60 5.16 21.49
C ALA A 61 -11.14 4.43 22.74
N GLU A 62 -10.55 3.30 23.11
CA GLU A 62 -10.92 2.53 24.32
C GLU A 62 -10.75 3.36 25.60
N TYR A 63 -9.72 4.22 25.66
CA TYR A 63 -9.49 5.16 26.77
C TYR A 63 -10.25 6.50 26.62
N GLY A 64 -11.19 6.62 25.67
CA GLY A 64 -12.06 7.79 25.51
C GLY A 64 -11.39 9.02 24.89
N SER A 65 -10.22 8.85 24.26
CA SER A 65 -9.52 9.92 23.54
C SER A 65 -9.82 9.87 22.04
N ASP A 66 -9.61 10.99 21.33
CA ASP A 66 -9.85 11.05 19.87
C ASP A 66 -8.84 10.17 19.10
N PRO A 67 -9.29 9.12 18.38
CA PRO A 67 -8.41 8.24 17.62
C PRO A 67 -7.99 8.82 16.26
N ALA A 68 -8.60 9.91 15.79
CA ALA A 68 -8.39 10.46 14.46
C ALA A 68 -6.91 10.73 14.08
N PRO A 69 -6.03 11.19 15.00
CA PRO A 69 -4.61 11.39 14.69
C PRO A 69 -3.84 10.10 14.35
N TYR A 70 -4.35 8.95 14.77
CA TYR A 70 -3.69 7.64 14.62
C TYR A 70 -4.21 6.85 13.43
N LEU A 71 -5.31 7.29 12.79
CA LEU A 71 -5.87 6.58 11.66
C LEU A 71 -4.98 6.69 10.41
N PRO A 72 -4.78 5.59 9.67
CA PRO A 72 -4.07 5.64 8.40
C PRO A 72 -4.83 6.51 7.38
N GLN A 73 -4.10 7.18 6.49
CA GLN A 73 -4.69 7.93 5.39
C GLN A 73 -5.02 6.97 4.24
N ILE A 74 -6.28 6.53 4.17
CA ILE A 74 -6.77 5.56 3.17
C ILE A 74 -7.02 6.25 1.83
N GLU A 75 -7.78 7.34 1.84
CA GLU A 75 -8.03 8.17 0.66
C GLU A 75 -7.67 9.62 0.98
N GLY A 76 -7.34 10.39 -0.05
CA GLY A 76 -7.22 11.83 0.11
C GLY A 76 -8.52 12.38 0.65
N LYS A 77 -8.50 12.91 1.88
CA LYS A 77 -9.65 13.65 2.41
C LYS A 77 -10.16 14.60 1.33
N ILE A 78 -11.43 14.43 0.98
CA ILE A 78 -12.26 15.54 0.53
C ILE A 78 -12.35 16.45 1.76
N SER A 79 -11.37 17.32 1.92
CA SER A 79 -11.41 18.45 2.85
C SER A 79 -12.02 19.64 2.14
#